data_AF-A0A6A6S2T2-F1
#
_entry.id   AF-A0A6A6S2T2-F1
#
_cell.length_a   1.000
_cell.length_b   1.000
_cell.length_c   1.000
_cell.angle_alpha   90.00
_cell.angle_beta   90.00
_cell.angle_gamma   90.00
#
_symmetry.space_group_name_H-M   'P 1'
#
loop_
_entity.id
_entity.type
_entity.pdbx_description
1 polymer ?
#
loop_
_entity_poly.entity_id
_entity_poly.type
_entity_poly.pdbx_seq_one_letter_code
_entity_poly.pdbx_strand_id
1 'polypeptide(L)'
;MPISHSPLLKYISTFLGTVVFGFGVHYTLFPRSAFSHFGFALPTAELELIDALMVLYGVKDLFMGVSVWAATWSGNRKVAGINVLALGLGALVDGFVVKGVAGTGEWNHWGYGSVAVGAGLLLLLGILVLYRYAQVPYSMRSFLYVPIILTYILLSSPYGFDPKAQRIDISAGSGHGFLAPSSKYYRGPCPGLNALANHGFIPRNGIATMDQIINASVNVFGMSPDQASLVVYYSTAFAVSPDLDHISIGAPLNNEIARDPKVQLKINPQGLNFPHTGLEHDASATRLDKYDPASEGNNYDLDLGLFEQLLDRQKSVAGHKVNYNIKVLADHRYQRLNDSVTNDPMFFLQPFGGLFLNGNKYALIHRMFANHSVEHPMGRLDRKTLMSFFGVEEDGQNKLKYTRGGERIPDIWYRRPLDSLYDLKMSNDDLLEMASYHPALIDKFGIGGNTQGVNTYQNVSVSDLSGGTHTIESLRGGYNLSCFGLLSGSQLAPV
;
A
#
# COMPACT_ATOMS: atom_id res chain seq x y z
N MET A 1 -15.69 -43.32 14.75
CA MET A 1 -14.27 -43.67 14.56
C MET A 1 -13.72 -44.13 15.92
N PRO A 2 -13.05 -45.29 16.03
CA PRO A 2 -12.50 -45.73 17.30
C PRO A 2 -11.26 -44.90 17.66
N ILE A 3 -11.35 -44.15 18.75
CA ILE A 3 -10.25 -43.36 19.32
C ILE A 3 -9.18 -44.33 19.82
N SER A 4 -7.88 -43.98 19.74
CA SER A 4 -6.83 -44.86 20.28
C SER A 4 -7.04 -45.10 21.78
N HIS A 5 -7.00 -46.36 22.20
CA HIS A 5 -7.07 -46.75 23.61
C HIS A 5 -5.73 -46.94 24.29
N SER A 6 -4.62 -46.66 23.58
CA SER A 6 -3.28 -46.88 24.11
C SER A 6 -3.00 -45.99 25.35
N PRO A 7 -2.59 -46.57 26.49
CA PRO A 7 -2.19 -45.79 27.66
C PRO A 7 -0.91 -44.99 27.40
N LEU A 8 -0.07 -45.42 26.44
CA LEU A 8 1.16 -44.73 26.07
C LEU A 8 0.91 -43.30 25.56
N LEU A 9 -0.15 -43.09 24.78
CA LEU A 9 -0.49 -41.77 24.25
C LEU A 9 -0.89 -40.78 25.35
N LYS A 10 -1.47 -41.28 26.45
CA LYS A 10 -1.77 -40.44 27.62
C LYS A 10 -0.49 -39.93 28.28
N TYR A 11 0.52 -40.78 28.40
CA TYR A 11 1.82 -40.41 28.96
C TYR A 11 2.59 -39.47 28.04
N ILE A 12 2.57 -39.71 26.72
CA ILE A 12 3.18 -38.82 25.73
C ILE A 12 2.51 -37.44 25.76
N SER A 13 1.17 -37.39 25.75
CA SER A 13 0.40 -36.14 25.87
C SER A 13 0.74 -35.37 27.15
N THR A 14 0.84 -36.09 28.27
CA THR A 14 1.22 -35.49 29.56
C THR A 14 2.62 -34.91 29.50
N PHE A 15 3.58 -35.67 28.97
CA PHE A 15 4.97 -35.23 28.82
C PHE A 15 5.08 -33.98 27.95
N LEU A 16 4.43 -33.95 26.78
CA LEU A 16 4.42 -32.79 25.90
C LEU A 16 3.78 -31.56 26.56
N GLY A 17 2.68 -31.74 27.29
CA GLY A 17 2.08 -30.67 28.10
C GLY A 17 3.04 -30.15 29.19
N THR A 18 3.82 -31.05 29.80
CA THR A 18 4.82 -30.67 30.81
C THR A 18 6.00 -29.91 30.23
N VAL A 19 6.48 -30.30 29.05
CA VAL A 19 7.57 -29.58 28.36
C VAL A 19 7.15 -28.14 28.07
N VAL A 20 5.97 -27.93 27.47
CA VAL A 20 5.49 -26.57 27.15
C VAL A 20 5.13 -25.77 28.40
N PHE A 21 4.60 -26.41 29.43
CA PHE A 21 4.44 -25.72 30.73
C PHE A 21 5.80 -25.26 31.29
N GLY A 22 6.83 -26.10 31.19
CA GLY A 22 8.20 -25.77 31.61
C GLY A 22 8.78 -24.59 30.83
N PHE A 23 8.56 -24.54 29.52
CA PHE A 23 8.87 -23.38 28.69
C PHE A 23 8.12 -22.13 29.16
N GLY A 24 6.83 -22.24 29.42
CA GLY A 24 6.03 -21.15 29.97
C GLY A 24 6.60 -20.58 31.27
N VAL A 25 7.00 -21.45 32.21
CA VAL A 25 7.68 -21.04 33.46
C VAL A 25 9.01 -20.33 33.14
N HIS A 26 9.82 -20.90 32.25
CA HIS A 26 11.12 -20.33 31.88
C HIS A 26 10.97 -18.95 31.23
N TYR A 27 10.01 -18.78 30.32
CA TYR A 27 9.77 -17.55 29.59
C TYR A 27 9.26 -16.44 30.52
N THR A 28 8.39 -16.80 31.47
CA THR A 28 7.84 -15.85 32.44
C THR A 28 8.86 -15.43 33.50
N LEU A 29 9.69 -16.35 34.01
CA LEU A 29 10.62 -16.06 35.10
C LEU A 29 12.00 -15.59 34.63
N PHE A 30 12.42 -15.99 33.43
CA PHE A 30 13.75 -15.69 32.89
C PHE A 30 13.68 -15.25 31.40
N PRO A 31 12.92 -14.17 31.10
CA PRO A 31 12.56 -13.80 29.73
C PRO A 31 13.76 -13.58 28.80
N ARG A 32 14.82 -12.91 29.27
CA ARG A 32 16.04 -12.67 28.45
C ARG A 32 16.78 -13.96 28.13
N SER A 33 16.87 -14.87 29.09
CA SER A 33 17.47 -16.18 28.88
C SER A 33 16.65 -16.99 27.89
N ALA A 34 15.33 -16.99 28.05
CA ALA A 34 14.40 -17.67 27.16
C ALA A 34 14.47 -17.12 25.72
N PHE A 35 14.54 -15.80 25.55
CA PHE A 35 14.67 -15.17 24.24
C PHE A 35 15.93 -15.65 23.49
N SER A 36 17.06 -15.77 24.20
CA SER A 36 18.27 -16.34 23.61
C SER A 36 18.14 -17.83 23.28
N HIS A 37 17.44 -18.60 24.12
CA HIS A 37 17.21 -20.04 23.87
C HIS A 37 16.24 -20.30 22.71
N PHE A 38 15.39 -19.32 22.34
CA PHE A 38 14.59 -19.39 21.12
C PHE A 38 15.44 -19.40 19.84
N GLY A 39 16.68 -18.88 19.91
CA GLY A 39 17.60 -18.78 18.78
C GLY A 39 17.96 -17.34 18.38
N PHE A 40 17.49 -16.34 19.12
CA PHE A 40 17.73 -14.92 18.80
C PHE A 40 18.85 -14.30 19.63
N ALA A 41 19.64 -13.43 19.01
CA ALA A 41 20.58 -12.59 19.74
C ALA A 41 19.82 -11.51 20.52
N LEU A 42 20.21 -11.27 21.77
CA LEU A 42 19.64 -10.16 22.55
C LEU A 42 20.07 -8.82 21.90
N PRO A 43 19.12 -7.92 21.58
CA PRO A 43 19.45 -6.60 21.05
C PRO A 43 20.04 -5.71 22.14
N THR A 44 20.72 -4.64 21.70
CA THR A 44 21.34 -3.64 22.58
C THR A 44 20.34 -2.60 23.12
N ALA A 45 19.14 -2.52 22.55
CA ALA A 45 18.06 -1.62 22.96
C ALA A 45 16.73 -2.41 23.11
N GLU A 46 15.73 -1.81 23.77
CA GLU A 46 14.37 -2.37 23.92
C GLU A 46 14.24 -3.66 24.76
N LEU A 47 15.17 -3.88 25.71
CA LEU A 47 15.15 -5.07 26.58
C LEU A 47 13.86 -5.20 27.40
N GLU A 48 13.24 -4.08 27.80
CA GLU A 48 11.96 -4.10 28.53
C GLU A 48 10.80 -4.61 27.66
N LEU A 49 10.81 -4.29 26.36
CA LEU A 49 9.82 -4.80 25.42
C LEU A 49 10.00 -6.31 25.23
N ILE A 50 11.24 -6.80 25.14
CA ILE A 50 11.52 -8.24 25.08
C ILE A 50 11.05 -8.94 26.36
N ASP A 51 11.32 -8.34 27.52
CA ASP A 51 10.87 -8.90 28.80
C ASP A 51 9.34 -9.04 28.83
N ALA A 52 8.61 -7.99 28.42
CA ALA A 52 7.15 -8.02 28.34
C ALA A 52 6.64 -9.04 27.31
N LEU A 53 7.23 -9.11 26.12
CA LEU A 53 6.85 -10.06 25.06
C LEU A 53 7.04 -11.50 25.52
N MET A 54 8.19 -11.81 26.11
CA MET A 54 8.49 -13.16 26.58
C MET A 54 7.59 -13.57 27.74
N VAL A 55 7.22 -12.66 28.64
CA VAL A 55 6.22 -12.94 29.68
C VAL A 55 4.85 -13.25 29.05
N LEU A 56 4.41 -12.48 28.04
CA LEU A 56 3.15 -12.74 27.33
C LEU A 56 3.14 -14.10 26.62
N TYR A 57 4.26 -14.48 25.98
CA TYR A 57 4.41 -15.81 25.40
C TYR A 57 4.43 -16.90 26.48
N GLY A 58 5.15 -16.69 27.57
CA GLY A 58 5.23 -17.63 28.68
C GLY A 58 3.88 -17.96 29.30
N VAL A 59 3.01 -16.96 29.49
CA VAL A 59 1.64 -17.17 30.00
C VAL A 59 0.80 -18.02 29.04
N LYS A 60 0.97 -17.85 27.72
CA LYS A 60 0.26 -18.67 26.72
C LYS A 60 0.73 -20.13 26.77
N ASP A 61 2.02 -20.37 26.97
CA ASP A 61 2.58 -21.71 27.10
C ASP A 61 2.18 -22.40 28.41
N LEU A 62 2.12 -21.65 29.52
CA LEU A 62 1.52 -22.13 30.77
C LEU A 62 0.07 -22.57 30.57
N PHE A 63 -0.73 -21.74 29.91
CA PHE A 63 -2.11 -22.06 29.57
C PHE A 63 -2.19 -23.31 28.69
N MET A 64 -1.35 -23.41 27.67
CA MET A 64 -1.32 -24.57 26.75
C MET A 64 -0.98 -25.86 27.49
N GLY A 65 0.03 -25.84 28.36
CA GLY A 65 0.40 -26.99 29.19
C GLY A 65 -0.74 -27.45 30.10
N VAL A 66 -1.38 -26.50 30.80
CA VAL A 66 -2.56 -26.78 31.65
C VAL A 66 -3.73 -27.32 30.83
N SER A 67 -3.99 -26.75 29.65
CA SER A 67 -5.06 -27.18 28.74
C SER A 67 -4.82 -28.61 28.23
N VAL A 68 -3.58 -28.96 27.88
CA VAL A 68 -3.20 -30.33 27.50
C VAL A 68 -3.40 -31.28 28.67
N TRP A 69 -2.96 -30.95 29.88
CA TRP A 69 -3.17 -31.79 31.07
C TRP A 69 -4.66 -31.97 31.37
N ALA A 70 -5.43 -30.88 31.41
CA ALA A 70 -6.85 -30.93 31.70
C ALA A 70 -7.59 -31.84 30.71
N ALA A 71 -7.32 -31.71 29.41
CA ALA A 71 -7.93 -32.55 28.39
C ALA A 71 -7.45 -34.01 28.47
N THR A 72 -6.17 -34.24 28.76
CA THR A 72 -5.58 -35.59 28.87
C THR A 72 -6.13 -36.36 30.06
N TRP A 73 -6.26 -35.71 31.21
CA TRP A 73 -6.64 -36.34 32.47
C TRP A 73 -8.14 -36.35 32.74
N SER A 74 -8.93 -35.47 32.10
CA SER A 74 -10.39 -35.58 32.04
C SER A 74 -10.89 -36.71 31.13
N GLY A 75 -9.98 -37.39 30.41
CA GLY A 75 -10.32 -38.46 29.48
C GLY A 75 -10.83 -37.98 28.11
N ASN A 76 -10.85 -36.65 27.86
CA ASN A 76 -11.28 -36.10 26.59
C ASN A 76 -10.14 -36.13 25.54
N ARG A 77 -9.89 -37.33 25.01
CA ARG A 77 -8.79 -37.59 24.06
C ARG A 77 -8.86 -36.79 22.77
N LYS A 78 -10.05 -36.42 22.30
CA LYS A 78 -10.19 -35.55 21.12
C LYS A 78 -9.67 -34.16 21.43
N VAL A 79 -10.06 -33.58 22.56
CA VAL A 79 -9.56 -32.25 22.96
C VAL A 79 -8.05 -32.32 23.26
N ALA A 80 -7.58 -33.39 23.90
CA ALA A 80 -6.14 -33.59 24.12
C ALA A 80 -5.37 -33.68 22.80
N GLY A 81 -5.89 -34.43 21.83
CA GLY A 81 -5.29 -34.55 20.51
C GLY A 81 -5.30 -33.26 19.70
N ILE A 82 -6.37 -32.46 19.77
CA ILE A 82 -6.42 -31.11 19.17
C ILE A 82 -5.38 -30.21 19.81
N ASN A 83 -5.29 -30.16 21.14
CA ASN A 83 -4.35 -29.32 21.86
C ASN A 83 -2.90 -29.69 21.54
N VAL A 84 -2.57 -31.00 21.55
CA VAL A 84 -1.23 -31.49 21.21
C VAL A 84 -0.89 -31.26 19.73
N LEU A 85 -1.86 -31.38 18.82
CA LEU A 85 -1.66 -31.05 17.42
C LEU A 85 -1.41 -29.56 17.20
N ALA A 86 -2.21 -28.69 17.86
CA ALA A 86 -2.03 -27.24 17.78
C ALA A 86 -0.66 -26.80 18.33
N LEU A 87 -0.24 -27.40 19.45
CA LEU A 87 1.11 -27.23 20.01
C LEU A 87 2.20 -27.61 18.99
N GLY A 88 2.06 -28.76 18.34
CA GLY A 88 3.02 -29.21 17.33
C GLY A 88 3.08 -28.30 16.09
N LEU A 89 1.93 -27.79 15.64
CA LEU A 89 1.87 -26.83 14.52
C LEU A 89 2.48 -25.48 14.89
N GLY A 90 2.26 -24.99 16.12
CA GLY A 90 2.92 -23.79 16.64
C GLY A 90 4.45 -23.91 16.57
N ALA A 91 4.99 -25.01 17.10
CA ALA A 91 6.42 -25.30 17.05
C ALA A 91 6.99 -25.36 15.62
N LEU A 92 6.22 -25.85 14.64
CA LEU A 92 6.66 -25.84 13.24
C LEU A 92 6.80 -24.42 12.69
N VAL A 93 5.84 -23.54 13.01
CA VAL A 93 5.88 -22.11 12.64
C VAL A 93 7.06 -21.42 13.32
N ASP A 94 7.29 -21.67 14.61
CA ASP A 94 8.41 -21.10 15.35
C ASP A 94 9.75 -21.41 14.66
N GLY A 95 9.95 -22.64 14.20
CA GLY A 95 11.15 -23.00 13.46
C GLY A 95 11.32 -22.26 12.12
N PHE A 96 10.23 -21.95 11.40
CA PHE A 96 10.30 -21.11 10.20
C PHE A 96 10.69 -19.67 10.52
N VAL A 97 10.13 -19.09 11.58
CA VAL A 97 10.47 -17.73 12.04
C VAL A 97 11.94 -17.67 12.47
N VAL A 98 12.39 -18.63 13.28
CA VAL A 98 13.77 -18.72 13.74
C VAL A 98 14.73 -18.87 12.56
N LYS A 99 14.42 -19.71 11.58
CA LYS A 99 15.23 -19.82 10.35
C LYS A 99 15.28 -18.51 9.57
N GLY A 100 14.14 -17.83 9.42
CA GLY A 100 14.04 -16.60 8.66
C GLY A 100 14.81 -15.43 9.28
N VAL A 101 14.89 -15.39 10.61
CA VAL A 101 15.52 -14.28 11.35
C VAL A 101 16.95 -14.61 11.79
N ALA A 102 17.18 -15.77 12.39
CA ALA A 102 18.49 -16.17 12.94
C ALA A 102 19.35 -16.98 11.95
N GLY A 103 18.77 -17.47 10.85
CA GLY A 103 19.47 -18.28 9.85
C GLY A 103 19.80 -19.72 10.28
N THR A 104 19.58 -20.08 11.55
CA THR A 104 19.84 -21.42 12.13
C THR A 104 18.98 -21.65 13.38
N GLY A 105 18.99 -22.86 13.94
CA GLY A 105 18.30 -23.21 15.18
C GLY A 105 16.87 -23.75 14.99
N GLU A 106 16.40 -23.88 13.75
CA GLU A 106 15.06 -24.34 13.42
C GLU A 106 14.74 -25.77 13.91
N TRP A 107 15.77 -26.62 14.00
CA TRP A 107 15.62 -28.01 14.42
C TRP A 107 15.32 -28.16 15.92
N ASN A 108 15.65 -27.15 16.72
CA ASN A 108 15.24 -27.09 18.13
C ASN A 108 13.71 -27.00 18.25
N HIS A 109 13.03 -26.58 17.19
CA HIS A 109 11.57 -26.44 17.13
C HIS A 109 10.93 -27.56 16.32
N TRP A 110 11.44 -27.83 15.11
CA TRP A 110 10.88 -28.85 14.22
C TRP A 110 11.00 -30.27 14.75
N GLY A 111 12.04 -30.57 15.54
CA GLY A 111 12.24 -31.88 16.15
C GLY A 111 11.07 -32.26 17.06
N TYR A 112 10.82 -31.48 18.11
CA TYR A 112 9.71 -31.77 19.03
C TYR A 112 8.34 -31.49 18.40
N GLY A 113 8.24 -30.48 17.52
CA GLY A 113 7.01 -30.14 16.80
C GLY A 113 6.48 -31.31 15.99
N SER A 114 7.36 -32.02 15.27
CA SER A 114 7.00 -33.21 14.49
C SER A 114 6.49 -34.36 15.37
N VAL A 115 7.09 -34.55 16.56
CA VAL A 115 6.65 -35.56 17.54
C VAL A 115 5.28 -35.21 18.09
N ALA A 116 5.04 -33.93 18.41
CA ALA A 116 3.75 -33.45 18.89
C ALA A 116 2.65 -33.59 17.84
N VAL A 117 2.91 -33.23 16.57
CA VAL A 117 1.96 -33.46 15.47
C VAL A 117 1.58 -34.93 15.35
N GLY A 118 2.56 -35.83 15.37
CA GLY A 118 2.32 -37.28 15.32
C GLY A 118 1.47 -37.77 16.50
N ALA A 119 1.81 -37.36 17.72
CA ALA A 119 1.06 -37.72 18.93
C ALA A 119 -0.38 -37.17 18.90
N GLY A 120 -0.57 -35.92 18.46
CA GLY A 120 -1.88 -35.27 18.33
C GLY A 120 -2.78 -35.99 17.32
N LEU A 121 -2.24 -36.34 16.15
CA LEU A 121 -2.97 -37.13 15.13
C LEU A 121 -3.32 -38.54 15.64
N LEU A 122 -2.43 -39.20 16.37
CA LEU A 122 -2.69 -40.52 16.97
C LEU A 122 -3.78 -40.47 18.04
N LEU A 123 -3.81 -39.40 18.85
CA LEU A 123 -4.86 -39.13 19.83
C LEU A 123 -6.21 -38.83 19.15
N LEU A 124 -6.20 -38.11 18.03
CA LEU A 124 -7.39 -37.71 17.28
C LEU A 124 -8.02 -38.85 16.47
N LEU A 125 -7.20 -39.59 15.73
CA LEU A 125 -7.65 -40.47 14.65
C LEU A 125 -7.48 -41.96 14.97
N GLY A 126 -6.62 -42.32 15.92
CA GLY A 126 -6.31 -43.70 16.26
C GLY A 126 -5.30 -44.38 15.32
N ILE A 127 -4.59 -45.39 15.84
CA ILE A 127 -3.50 -46.10 15.13
C ILE A 127 -4.00 -46.81 13.86
N LEU A 128 -5.21 -47.40 13.90
CA LEU A 128 -5.79 -48.15 12.78
C LEU A 128 -6.18 -47.27 11.59
N VAL A 129 -6.49 -45.98 11.81
CA VAL A 129 -6.88 -45.06 10.75
C VAL A 129 -5.67 -44.50 10.03
N LEU A 130 -4.57 -44.20 10.73
CA LEU A 130 -3.32 -43.78 10.08
C LEU A 130 -2.70 -44.92 9.25
N TYR A 131 -2.80 -46.17 9.72
CA TYR A 131 -2.39 -47.34 8.93
C TYR A 131 -3.22 -47.50 7.65
N ARG A 132 -4.55 -47.28 7.72
CA ARG A 132 -5.42 -47.27 6.53
C ARG A 132 -5.20 -46.05 5.62
N TYR A 133 -4.90 -44.87 6.17
CA TYR A 133 -4.59 -43.66 5.41
C TYR A 133 -3.26 -43.76 4.65
N ALA A 134 -2.25 -44.40 5.26
CA ALA A 134 -0.97 -44.70 4.62
C ALA A 134 -1.12 -45.67 3.42
N GLN A 135 -2.17 -46.49 3.40
CA GLN A 135 -2.52 -47.42 2.31
C GLN A 135 -3.36 -46.77 1.20
N VAL A 136 -3.79 -45.50 1.35
CA VAL A 136 -4.52 -44.77 0.29
C VAL A 136 -3.53 -44.18 -0.73
N PRO A 137 -3.73 -44.40 -2.05
CA PRO A 137 -2.89 -43.85 -3.10
C PRO A 137 -2.77 -42.33 -3.03
N TYR A 138 -1.58 -41.81 -3.36
CA TYR A 138 -1.23 -40.38 -3.22
C TYR A 138 -2.21 -39.43 -3.94
N SER A 139 -2.90 -39.90 -4.97
CA SER A 139 -3.86 -39.14 -5.79
C SER A 139 -5.18 -38.77 -5.10
N MET A 140 -5.50 -39.36 -3.94
CA MET A 140 -6.78 -39.13 -3.25
C MET A 140 -6.66 -38.39 -1.90
N ARG A 141 -5.47 -37.90 -1.54
CA ARG A 141 -5.21 -37.34 -0.19
C ARG A 141 -5.67 -35.88 0.03
N SER A 142 -6.26 -35.22 -0.97
CA SER A 142 -6.45 -33.76 -0.98
C SER A 142 -7.88 -33.25 -0.72
N PHE A 143 -8.74 -34.03 -0.06
CA PHE A 143 -10.10 -33.58 0.23
C PHE A 143 -10.44 -33.83 1.69
N LEU A 144 -10.93 -32.76 2.33
CA LEU A 144 -11.43 -32.65 3.71
C LEU A 144 -10.37 -32.09 4.69
N TYR A 145 -10.63 -30.84 5.10
CA TYR A 145 -10.08 -30.09 6.24
C TYR A 145 -8.87 -29.16 6.07
N VAL A 146 -8.01 -29.33 5.05
CA VAL A 146 -7.01 -28.30 4.68
C VAL A 146 -7.63 -27.02 4.10
N PRO A 147 -8.75 -27.06 3.32
CA PRO A 147 -9.23 -25.84 2.67
C PRO A 147 -9.74 -24.80 3.66
N ILE A 148 -10.33 -25.16 4.79
CA ILE A 148 -11.02 -24.17 5.66
C ILE A 148 -10.03 -23.29 6.42
N ILE A 149 -8.93 -23.86 6.93
CA ILE A 149 -7.89 -23.11 7.63
C ILE A 149 -7.02 -22.34 6.63
N LEU A 150 -6.68 -22.94 5.48
CA LEU A 150 -5.99 -22.21 4.41
C LEU A 150 -6.86 -21.08 3.84
N THR A 151 -8.17 -21.28 3.71
CA THR A 151 -9.10 -20.23 3.25
C THR A 151 -9.24 -19.14 4.30
N TYR A 152 -9.25 -19.44 5.61
CA TYR A 152 -9.23 -18.40 6.64
C TYR A 152 -7.91 -17.61 6.69
N ILE A 153 -6.76 -18.27 6.50
CA ILE A 153 -5.44 -17.62 6.45
C ILE A 153 -5.23 -16.86 5.13
N LEU A 154 -5.80 -17.34 4.02
CA LEU A 154 -5.80 -16.68 2.71
C LEU A 154 -6.86 -15.57 2.61
N LEU A 155 -7.91 -15.59 3.44
CA LEU A 155 -8.94 -14.53 3.54
C LEU A 155 -8.64 -13.51 4.65
N SER A 156 -7.83 -13.86 5.65
CA SER A 156 -7.28 -12.86 6.57
C SER A 156 -6.16 -12.13 5.84
N SER A 157 -6.55 -11.10 5.09
CA SER A 157 -5.63 -10.02 4.75
C SER A 157 -4.89 -9.60 6.04
N PRO A 158 -3.56 -9.40 6.01
CA PRO A 158 -2.84 -8.86 7.17
C PRO A 158 -3.33 -7.46 7.53
N TYR A 159 -4.10 -6.82 6.64
CA TYR A 159 -4.72 -5.52 6.82
C TYR A 159 -6.17 -5.68 7.25
N GLY A 160 -6.54 -5.07 8.37
CA GLY A 160 -7.90 -5.06 8.88
C GLY A 160 -8.85 -4.20 8.04
N PHE A 161 -10.12 -4.58 7.96
CA PHE A 161 -11.20 -3.69 7.51
C PHE A 161 -12.13 -3.37 8.68
N ASP A 162 -12.18 -2.10 9.07
CA ASP A 162 -13.14 -1.55 10.02
C ASP A 162 -14.05 -0.56 9.29
N PRO A 163 -15.31 -0.93 9.00
CA PRO A 163 -16.23 -0.06 8.27
C PRO A 163 -16.58 1.21 9.04
N LYS A 164 -16.49 1.25 10.38
CA LYS A 164 -16.76 2.49 11.13
C LYS A 164 -15.56 3.43 11.04
N ALA A 165 -14.37 2.90 11.25
CA ALA A 165 -13.15 3.71 11.27
C ALA A 165 -12.71 4.19 9.87
N GLN A 166 -13.02 3.42 8.82
CA GLN A 166 -12.64 3.76 7.44
C GLN A 166 -13.73 4.50 6.67
N ARG A 167 -14.94 4.67 7.23
CA ARG A 167 -16.00 5.40 6.55
C ARG A 167 -15.69 6.89 6.49
N ILE A 168 -15.65 7.45 5.28
CA ILE A 168 -15.69 8.90 5.11
C ILE A 168 -17.15 9.35 5.00
N ASP A 169 -17.63 10.04 6.03
CA ASP A 169 -19.00 10.54 6.07
C ASP A 169 -19.14 11.84 5.28
N ILE A 170 -19.85 11.77 4.15
CA ILE A 170 -20.21 12.90 3.29
C ILE A 170 -21.73 13.09 3.21
N SER A 171 -22.49 12.48 4.14
CA SER A 171 -23.94 12.56 4.16
C SER A 171 -24.45 13.97 4.48
N ALA A 172 -25.72 14.24 4.21
CA ALA A 172 -26.34 15.51 4.55
C ALA A 172 -26.26 15.77 6.07
N GLY A 173 -25.70 16.92 6.47
CA GLY A 173 -25.50 17.28 7.88
C GLY A 173 -24.11 16.96 8.43
N SER A 174 -23.29 16.17 7.74
CA SER A 174 -21.88 15.89 8.15
C SER A 174 -20.95 17.12 8.08
N GLY A 175 -21.37 18.19 7.40
CA GLY A 175 -20.49 19.30 7.01
C GLY A 175 -19.65 19.01 5.75
N HIS A 176 -19.55 17.74 5.36
CA HIS A 176 -18.75 17.25 4.25
C HIS A 176 -19.55 16.83 3.01
N GLY A 177 -20.80 17.26 2.92
CA GLY A 177 -21.59 17.12 1.70
C GLY A 177 -20.92 17.78 0.49
N PHE A 178 -21.13 17.19 -0.69
CA PHE A 178 -20.63 17.75 -1.95
C PHE A 178 -21.28 19.11 -2.22
N LEU A 179 -20.46 20.10 -2.57
CA LEU A 179 -20.90 21.37 -3.14
C LEU A 179 -20.04 21.67 -4.37
N ALA A 180 -20.70 21.87 -5.51
CA ALA A 180 -20.03 22.28 -6.74
C ALA A 180 -19.31 23.62 -6.52
N PRO A 181 -18.07 23.78 -7.03
CA PRO A 181 -17.34 25.03 -6.87
C PRO A 181 -18.01 26.16 -7.67
N SER A 182 -17.96 27.37 -7.12
CA SER A 182 -18.21 28.58 -7.92
C SER A 182 -17.05 28.77 -8.91
N SER A 183 -17.31 29.44 -10.03
CA SER A 183 -16.30 29.76 -11.05
C SER A 183 -15.10 30.56 -10.51
N LYS A 184 -15.25 31.23 -9.35
CA LYS A 184 -14.19 31.96 -8.67
C LYS A 184 -13.30 31.10 -7.76
N TYR A 185 -13.63 29.82 -7.57
CA TYR A 185 -12.90 28.93 -6.66
C TYR A 185 -11.93 28.03 -7.41
N TYR A 186 -10.76 27.83 -6.82
CA TYR A 186 -9.63 27.19 -7.45
C TYR A 186 -9.81 25.66 -7.48
N ARG A 187 -9.74 25.09 -8.68
CA ARG A 187 -9.60 23.66 -8.95
C ARG A 187 -8.55 23.47 -10.03
N GLY A 188 -7.79 22.40 -9.92
CA GLY A 188 -6.61 22.17 -10.75
C GLY A 188 -6.42 20.71 -11.15
N PRO A 189 -5.17 20.30 -11.45
CA PRO A 189 -4.89 18.99 -12.04
C PRO A 189 -5.05 17.82 -11.06
N CYS A 190 -5.14 18.07 -9.75
CA CYS A 190 -5.22 17.00 -8.74
C CYS A 190 -6.68 16.66 -8.40
N PRO A 191 -7.22 15.52 -8.88
CA PRO A 191 -8.60 15.12 -8.57
C PRO A 191 -8.86 14.92 -7.07
N GLY A 192 -7.87 14.42 -6.33
CA GLY A 192 -7.99 14.22 -4.88
C GLY A 192 -8.20 15.54 -4.13
N LEU A 193 -7.38 16.56 -4.40
CA LEU A 193 -7.53 17.88 -3.78
C LEU A 193 -8.82 18.58 -4.21
N ASN A 194 -9.22 18.42 -5.48
CA ASN A 194 -10.49 18.95 -5.97
C ASN A 194 -11.67 18.33 -5.19
N ALA A 195 -11.67 17.01 -4.98
CA ALA A 195 -12.67 16.32 -4.18
C ALA A 195 -12.66 16.79 -2.71
N LEU A 196 -11.49 16.90 -2.08
CA LEU A 196 -11.38 17.40 -0.69
C LEU A 196 -11.99 18.80 -0.54
N ALA A 197 -11.72 19.72 -1.49
CA ALA A 197 -12.30 21.06 -1.47
C ALA A 197 -13.81 21.05 -1.78
N ASN A 198 -14.27 20.19 -2.69
CA ASN A 198 -15.69 20.01 -3.01
C ASN A 198 -16.50 19.41 -1.85
N HIS A 199 -15.83 18.72 -0.93
CA HIS A 199 -16.41 18.17 0.30
C HIS A 199 -16.01 18.96 1.55
N GLY A 200 -15.30 20.09 1.43
CA GLY A 200 -14.96 20.95 2.57
C GLY A 200 -14.02 20.31 3.61
N PHE A 201 -13.27 19.27 3.24
CA PHE A 201 -12.16 18.75 4.06
C PHE A 201 -10.95 19.69 4.07
N ILE A 202 -10.81 20.46 2.99
CA ILE A 202 -9.98 21.67 2.91
C ILE A 202 -10.88 22.85 2.51
N PRO A 203 -10.43 24.12 2.65
CA PRO A 203 -11.23 25.27 2.29
C PRO A 203 -11.82 25.18 0.88
N ARG A 204 -13.13 25.38 0.76
CA ARG A 204 -13.89 25.16 -0.50
C ARG A 204 -13.47 26.09 -1.63
N ASN A 205 -12.86 27.23 -1.29
CA ASN A 205 -12.28 28.18 -2.24
C ASN A 205 -11.03 27.63 -2.96
N GLY A 206 -10.46 26.52 -2.50
CA GLY A 206 -9.29 25.89 -3.10
C GLY A 206 -7.96 26.54 -2.71
N ILE A 207 -7.93 27.33 -1.64
CA ILE A 207 -6.70 27.87 -1.05
C ILE A 207 -6.58 27.28 0.35
N ALA A 208 -5.55 26.47 0.58
CA ALA A 208 -5.39 25.72 1.83
C ALA A 208 -3.96 25.83 2.36
N THR A 209 -3.81 25.75 3.68
CA THR A 209 -2.49 25.66 4.33
C THR A 209 -1.88 24.28 4.13
N MET A 210 -0.57 24.15 4.35
CA MET A 210 0.11 22.86 4.27
C MET A 210 -0.52 21.86 5.24
N ASP A 211 -0.75 22.28 6.49
CA ASP A 211 -1.33 21.43 7.53
C ASP A 211 -2.75 20.98 7.18
N GLN A 212 -3.57 21.83 6.57
CA GLN A 212 -4.91 21.45 6.12
C GLN A 212 -4.85 20.35 5.06
N ILE A 213 -3.94 20.48 4.09
CA ILE A 213 -3.79 19.49 3.02
C ILE A 213 -3.21 18.18 3.57
N ILE A 214 -2.20 18.24 4.44
CA ILE A 214 -1.60 17.05 5.07
C ILE A 214 -2.65 16.32 5.88
N ASN A 215 -3.34 17.00 6.80
CA ASN A 215 -4.35 16.39 7.66
C ASN A 215 -5.50 15.81 6.85
N ALA A 216 -5.99 16.50 5.82
CA ALA A 216 -7.05 15.98 4.97
C ALA A 216 -6.59 14.73 4.19
N SER A 217 -5.37 14.73 3.63
CA SER A 217 -4.82 13.59 2.89
C SER A 217 -4.63 12.37 3.78
N VAL A 218 -4.14 12.58 5.01
CA VAL A 218 -3.98 11.51 6.00
C VAL A 218 -5.32 10.96 6.44
N ASN A 219 -6.27 11.82 6.82
CA ASN A 219 -7.53 11.39 7.43
C ASN A 219 -8.53 10.85 6.40
N VAL A 220 -8.60 11.45 5.20
CA VAL A 220 -9.57 11.05 4.18
C VAL A 220 -9.04 9.92 3.30
N PHE A 221 -7.81 9.98 2.82
CA PHE A 221 -7.30 8.98 1.86
C PHE A 221 -6.42 7.90 2.48
N GLY A 222 -5.90 8.13 3.68
CA GLY A 222 -4.98 7.21 4.33
C GLY A 222 -3.57 7.23 3.77
N MET A 223 -3.14 8.40 3.32
CA MET A 223 -1.72 8.71 3.16
C MET A 223 -1.05 8.73 4.53
N SER A 224 0.20 8.30 4.63
CA SER A 224 0.97 8.49 5.87
C SER A 224 1.42 9.95 6.01
N PRO A 225 1.73 10.42 7.22
CA PRO A 225 2.24 11.76 7.42
C PRO A 225 3.51 12.07 6.62
N ASP A 226 4.47 11.13 6.51
CA ASP A 226 5.71 11.33 5.75
C ASP A 226 5.46 11.52 4.25
N GLN A 227 4.59 10.69 3.65
CA GLN A 227 4.23 10.83 2.23
C GLN A 227 3.44 12.12 1.98
N ALA A 228 2.49 12.46 2.86
CA ALA A 228 1.69 13.68 2.74
C ALA A 228 2.54 14.94 2.88
N SER A 229 3.41 14.98 3.89
CA SER A 229 4.35 16.08 4.11
C SER A 229 5.32 16.24 2.94
N LEU A 230 5.87 15.16 2.39
CA LEU A 230 6.76 15.25 1.23
C LEU A 230 6.07 15.96 0.06
N VAL A 231 4.89 15.47 -0.34
CA VAL A 231 4.18 16.00 -1.51
C VAL A 231 3.76 17.44 -1.27
N VAL A 232 3.29 17.78 -0.07
CA VAL A 232 2.83 19.14 0.26
C VAL A 232 4.00 20.12 0.31
N TYR A 233 5.10 19.82 1.01
CA TYR A 233 6.26 20.71 1.08
C TYR A 233 6.89 20.95 -0.29
N TYR A 234 7.02 19.88 -1.08
CA TYR A 234 7.48 19.99 -2.45
C TYR A 234 6.49 20.85 -3.27
N SER A 235 5.17 20.63 -3.13
CA SER A 235 4.16 21.43 -3.83
C SER A 235 4.16 22.91 -3.40
N THR A 236 4.37 23.23 -2.12
CA THR A 236 4.44 24.61 -1.62
C THR A 236 5.57 25.39 -2.28
N ALA A 237 6.74 24.76 -2.39
CA ALA A 237 7.91 25.35 -3.04
C ALA A 237 7.65 25.61 -4.53
N PHE A 238 7.17 24.60 -5.26
CA PHE A 238 6.98 24.69 -6.71
C PHE A 238 5.73 25.49 -7.12
N ALA A 239 4.68 25.52 -6.30
CA ALA A 239 3.54 26.42 -6.49
C ALA A 239 3.89 27.89 -6.19
N VAL A 240 5.10 28.15 -5.69
CA VAL A 240 5.63 29.49 -5.38
C VAL A 240 4.74 30.17 -4.34
N SER A 241 4.54 29.48 -3.21
CA SER A 241 3.73 29.99 -2.11
C SER A 241 4.26 31.34 -1.60
N PRO A 242 3.41 32.37 -1.49
CA PRO A 242 3.84 33.72 -1.07
C PRO A 242 4.16 33.84 0.42
N ASP A 243 3.76 32.87 1.24
CA ASP A 243 3.97 32.85 2.69
C ASP A 243 4.55 31.51 3.20
N LEU A 244 4.92 30.61 2.27
CA LEU A 244 5.39 29.25 2.56
C LEU A 244 4.38 28.37 3.31
N ASP A 245 3.10 28.71 3.29
CA ASP A 245 2.05 27.91 3.94
C ASP A 245 0.83 27.70 3.05
N HIS A 246 0.31 28.76 2.43
CA HIS A 246 -0.89 28.66 1.60
C HIS A 246 -0.55 28.25 0.16
N ILE A 247 -1.36 27.34 -0.37
CA ILE A 247 -1.29 26.86 -1.75
C ILE A 247 -2.67 26.99 -2.40
N SER A 248 -2.72 27.54 -3.62
CA SER A 248 -3.87 27.37 -4.50
C SER A 248 -3.82 26.00 -5.17
N ILE A 249 -4.87 25.19 -5.00
CA ILE A 249 -4.96 23.85 -5.64
C ILE A 249 -5.23 23.93 -7.15
N GLY A 250 -5.33 25.14 -7.72
CA GLY A 250 -5.61 25.39 -9.12
C GLY A 250 -4.73 26.49 -9.71
N ALA A 251 -5.36 27.49 -10.29
CA ALA A 251 -4.71 28.64 -10.92
C ALA A 251 -3.91 29.52 -9.92
N PRO A 252 -3.04 30.43 -10.40
CA PRO A 252 -2.27 31.36 -9.58
C PRO A 252 -3.14 32.15 -8.61
N LEU A 253 -2.59 32.44 -7.43
CA LEU A 253 -3.21 33.36 -6.49
C LEU A 253 -3.29 34.76 -7.09
N ASN A 254 -4.43 35.41 -6.92
CA ASN A 254 -4.71 36.79 -7.29
C ASN A 254 -4.78 37.69 -6.03
N ASN A 255 -3.69 37.71 -5.25
CA ASN A 255 -3.53 38.49 -4.03
C ASN A 255 -4.48 38.13 -2.85
N GLU A 256 -5.08 36.93 -2.85
CA GLU A 256 -5.90 36.48 -1.72
C GLU A 256 -5.07 36.22 -0.45
N ILE A 257 -3.78 35.92 -0.62
CA ILE A 257 -2.83 35.68 0.46
C ILE A 257 -1.78 36.78 0.46
N ALA A 258 -1.60 37.41 1.61
CA ALA A 258 -0.55 38.40 1.80
C ALA A 258 0.82 37.73 1.76
N ARG A 259 1.76 38.33 1.03
CA ARG A 259 3.14 37.85 0.96
C ARG A 259 3.85 38.07 2.28
N ASP A 260 4.53 37.03 2.79
CA ASP A 260 5.44 37.19 3.92
C ASP A 260 6.65 38.03 3.47
N PRO A 261 6.97 39.14 4.15
CA PRO A 261 8.13 39.99 3.82
C PRO A 261 9.48 39.25 3.79
N LYS A 262 9.60 38.12 4.50
CA LYS A 262 10.82 37.28 4.51
C LYS A 262 10.95 36.41 3.26
N VAL A 263 9.86 36.22 2.51
CA VAL A 263 9.83 35.38 1.32
C VAL A 263 10.15 36.21 0.09
N GLN A 264 11.31 35.94 -0.51
CA GLN A 264 11.76 36.58 -1.75
C GLN A 264 11.42 35.71 -2.96
N LEU A 265 10.30 36.02 -3.61
CA LEU A 265 9.88 35.37 -4.84
C LEU A 265 10.53 36.04 -6.06
N LYS A 266 11.12 35.22 -6.95
CA LYS A 266 11.61 35.65 -8.27
C LYS A 266 10.52 35.64 -9.34
N ILE A 267 9.48 34.85 -9.14
CA ILE A 267 8.33 34.70 -10.04
C ILE A 267 7.03 34.80 -9.23
N ASN A 268 5.92 35.07 -9.90
CA ASN A 268 4.62 35.14 -9.23
C ASN A 268 4.17 33.74 -8.76
N PRO A 269 3.31 33.67 -7.71
CA PRO A 269 2.63 32.43 -7.33
C PRO A 269 2.04 31.71 -8.54
N GLN A 270 2.20 30.40 -8.64
CA GLN A 270 1.79 29.61 -9.81
C GLN A 270 0.53 28.79 -9.54
N GLY A 271 0.22 28.50 -8.27
CA GLY A 271 -0.75 27.46 -7.91
C GLY A 271 -0.30 26.08 -8.43
N LEU A 272 -1.20 25.11 -8.47
CA LEU A 272 -0.89 23.77 -9.00
C LEU A 272 -1.03 23.65 -10.53
N ASN A 273 -1.62 24.65 -11.21
CA ASN A 273 -1.82 24.59 -12.67
C ASN A 273 -0.53 24.86 -13.48
N PHE A 274 0.34 25.76 -13.02
CA PHE A 274 1.46 26.27 -13.81
C PHE A 274 2.89 25.85 -13.42
N PRO A 275 3.18 25.07 -12.37
CA PRO A 275 4.55 24.68 -12.02
C PRO A 275 5.05 23.56 -12.95
N HIS A 276 5.03 23.82 -14.26
CA HIS A 276 5.27 22.85 -15.31
C HIS A 276 6.75 22.43 -15.39
N THR A 277 6.90 21.12 -15.46
CA THR A 277 8.02 20.21 -15.12
C THR A 277 8.41 20.20 -13.64
N GLY A 278 8.18 21.27 -12.88
CA GLY A 278 8.52 21.34 -11.46
C GLY A 278 7.69 20.40 -10.58
N LEU A 279 6.37 20.45 -10.71
CA LEU A 279 5.40 19.63 -9.98
C LEU A 279 4.30 19.09 -10.91
N GLU A 280 3.73 19.96 -11.73
CA GLU A 280 2.93 19.55 -12.89
C GLU A 280 3.91 18.98 -13.93
N HIS A 281 3.57 17.88 -14.59
CA HIS A 281 4.49 17.16 -15.47
C HIS A 281 3.75 16.53 -16.65
N ASP A 282 4.50 16.30 -17.73
CA ASP A 282 4.03 15.59 -18.91
C ASP A 282 3.68 14.13 -18.62
N ALA A 283 3.02 13.49 -19.58
CA ALA A 283 2.52 12.14 -19.51
C ALA A 283 1.58 11.92 -18.31
N SER A 284 0.76 12.94 -18.00
CA SER A 284 -0.32 12.83 -17.01
C SER A 284 -1.36 11.80 -17.44
N ALA A 285 -1.97 11.11 -16.47
CA ALA A 285 -2.89 10.00 -16.75
C ALA A 285 -4.12 10.42 -17.56
N THR A 286 -4.62 11.65 -17.36
CA THR A 286 -5.89 12.10 -17.95
C THR A 286 -5.87 13.58 -18.36
N ARG A 287 -4.70 14.23 -18.34
CA ARG A 287 -4.49 15.64 -18.72
C ARG A 287 -3.48 15.65 -19.87
N LEU A 288 -3.69 16.50 -20.86
CA LEU A 288 -2.75 16.69 -21.95
C LEU A 288 -1.50 17.41 -21.46
N ASP A 289 -0.40 17.22 -22.18
CA ASP A 289 0.87 17.85 -21.86
C ASP A 289 0.82 19.32 -22.27
N LYS A 290 1.52 20.19 -21.53
CA LYS A 290 1.41 21.65 -21.73
C LYS A 290 1.83 22.07 -23.14
N TYR A 291 2.80 21.38 -23.72
CA TYR A 291 3.35 21.71 -25.03
C TYR A 291 2.89 20.77 -26.14
N ASP A 292 2.01 19.80 -25.83
CA ASP A 292 1.22 19.11 -26.85
C ASP A 292 0.36 20.15 -27.61
N PRO A 293 0.46 20.24 -28.94
CA PRO A 293 -0.34 21.18 -29.73
C PRO A 293 -1.86 21.05 -29.49
N ALA A 294 -2.35 19.86 -29.14
CA ALA A 294 -3.76 19.61 -28.86
C ALA A 294 -4.23 20.20 -27.52
N SER A 295 -3.31 20.54 -26.60
CA SER A 295 -3.68 21.09 -25.29
C SER A 295 -4.01 22.57 -25.33
N GLU A 296 -3.52 23.30 -26.34
CA GLU A 296 -3.54 24.77 -26.38
C GLU A 296 -2.97 25.40 -25.08
N GLY A 297 -2.04 24.70 -24.41
CA GLY A 297 -1.46 25.09 -23.12
C GLY A 297 -2.28 24.68 -21.89
N ASN A 298 -3.40 23.96 -22.05
CA ASN A 298 -4.22 23.45 -20.96
C ASN A 298 -3.72 22.08 -20.48
N ASN A 299 -2.96 22.09 -19.39
CA ASN A 299 -2.41 20.93 -18.71
C ASN A 299 -3.17 20.55 -17.41
N TYR A 300 -4.31 21.19 -17.11
CA TYR A 300 -5.02 21.04 -15.84
C TYR A 300 -6.43 20.48 -15.95
N ASP A 301 -7.15 20.77 -17.03
CA ASP A 301 -8.48 20.19 -17.26
C ASP A 301 -8.35 18.76 -17.80
N LEU A 302 -9.26 17.89 -17.36
CA LEU A 302 -9.30 16.52 -17.85
C LEU A 302 -9.60 16.48 -19.35
N ASP A 303 -8.80 15.71 -20.08
CA ASP A 303 -9.09 15.33 -21.46
C ASP A 303 -9.91 14.03 -21.47
N LEU A 304 -11.07 14.07 -22.13
CA LEU A 304 -11.98 12.93 -22.20
C LEU A 304 -11.36 11.78 -23.01
N GLY A 305 -10.57 12.07 -24.05
CA GLY A 305 -9.91 11.03 -24.85
C GLY A 305 -8.89 10.22 -24.04
N LEU A 306 -8.06 10.90 -23.23
CA LEU A 306 -7.12 10.25 -22.32
C LEU A 306 -7.84 9.49 -21.19
N PHE A 307 -8.95 10.02 -20.69
CA PHE A 307 -9.76 9.31 -19.68
C PHE A 307 -10.42 8.06 -20.27
N GLU A 308 -10.97 8.14 -21.48
CA GLU A 308 -11.47 6.99 -22.23
C GLU A 308 -10.37 5.96 -22.47
N GLN A 309 -9.15 6.39 -22.85
CA GLN A 309 -7.99 5.53 -23.01
C GLN A 309 -7.69 4.73 -21.72
N LEU A 310 -7.83 5.35 -20.53
CA LEU A 310 -7.70 4.65 -19.25
C LEU A 310 -8.86 3.68 -19.03
N LEU A 311 -10.11 4.10 -19.23
CA LEU A 311 -11.27 3.24 -19.02
C LEU A 311 -11.23 1.98 -19.91
N ASP A 312 -10.77 2.15 -21.14
CA ASP A 312 -10.68 1.11 -22.16
C ASP A 312 -9.71 -0.03 -21.80
N ARG A 313 -8.79 0.20 -20.85
CA ARG A 313 -7.90 -0.85 -20.30
C ARG A 313 -8.65 -1.98 -19.61
N GLN A 314 -9.90 -1.76 -19.22
CA GLN A 314 -10.74 -2.74 -18.52
C GLN A 314 -12.09 -2.99 -19.23
N LYS A 315 -12.29 -2.51 -20.47
CA LYS A 315 -13.59 -2.60 -21.17
C LYS A 315 -14.11 -4.02 -21.37
N SER A 316 -13.21 -4.99 -21.53
CA SER A 316 -13.55 -6.41 -21.73
C SER A 316 -13.68 -7.19 -20.42
N VAL A 317 -13.46 -6.54 -19.27
CA VAL A 317 -13.53 -7.16 -17.94
C VAL A 317 -14.95 -7.04 -17.41
N ALA A 318 -15.52 -8.15 -16.91
CA ALA A 318 -16.83 -8.13 -16.29
C ALA A 318 -16.86 -7.14 -15.12
N GLY A 319 -17.93 -6.32 -14.98
CA GLY A 319 -17.97 -5.18 -14.06
C GLY A 319 -17.61 -5.48 -12.60
N HIS A 320 -18.02 -6.64 -12.07
CA HIS A 320 -17.67 -7.07 -10.70
C HIS A 320 -16.19 -7.45 -10.53
N LYS A 321 -15.45 -7.61 -11.63
CA LYS A 321 -14.00 -7.89 -11.67
C LYS A 321 -13.16 -6.67 -12.08
N VAL A 322 -13.78 -5.60 -12.57
CA VAL A 322 -13.07 -4.37 -12.94
C VAL A 322 -12.31 -3.85 -11.72
N ASN A 323 -11.02 -3.63 -11.91
CA ASN A 323 -10.15 -3.02 -10.91
C ASN A 323 -9.01 -2.28 -11.62
N TYR A 324 -9.03 -0.95 -11.59
CA TYR A 324 -7.93 -0.11 -12.08
C TYR A 324 -6.77 -0.15 -11.06
N ASN A 325 -6.07 -1.28 -11.00
CA ASN A 325 -4.97 -1.55 -10.08
C ASN A 325 -3.63 -1.04 -10.61
N ILE A 326 -2.56 -1.24 -9.82
CA ILE A 326 -1.19 -0.79 -10.15
C ILE A 326 -0.74 -1.29 -11.54
N LYS A 327 -1.02 -2.55 -11.90
CA LYS A 327 -0.70 -3.06 -13.24
C LYS A 327 -1.42 -2.30 -14.35
N VAL A 328 -2.74 -2.09 -14.24
CA VAL A 328 -3.52 -1.35 -15.24
C VAL A 328 -2.99 0.08 -15.39
N LEU A 329 -2.62 0.71 -14.26
CA LEU A 329 -2.06 2.05 -14.25
C LEU A 329 -0.63 2.09 -14.80
N ALA A 330 0.17 1.03 -14.62
CA ALA A 330 1.48 0.87 -15.26
C ALA A 330 1.35 0.78 -16.79
N ASP A 331 0.40 -0.04 -17.28
CA ASP A 331 0.10 -0.17 -18.72
C ASP A 331 -0.33 1.19 -19.31
N HIS A 332 -1.17 1.93 -18.58
CA HIS A 332 -1.61 3.26 -18.99
C HIS A 332 -0.47 4.29 -18.98
N ARG A 333 0.34 4.31 -17.91
CA ARG A 333 1.52 5.18 -17.78
C ARG A 333 2.49 4.96 -18.93
N TYR A 334 2.79 3.70 -19.24
CA TYR A 334 3.68 3.37 -20.34
C TYR A 334 3.16 3.89 -21.68
N GLN A 335 1.86 3.74 -21.96
CA GLN A 335 1.27 4.34 -23.16
C GLN A 335 1.39 5.86 -23.17
N ARG A 336 1.02 6.52 -22.08
CA ARG A 336 1.04 7.99 -21.99
C ARG A 336 2.44 8.55 -22.23
N LEU A 337 3.48 7.91 -21.72
CA LEU A 337 4.88 8.30 -21.98
C LEU A 337 5.24 8.18 -23.46
N ASN A 338 4.79 7.14 -24.16
CA ASN A 338 5.01 7.01 -25.60
C ASN A 338 4.19 8.05 -26.39
N ASP A 339 2.95 8.29 -26.00
CA ASP A 339 2.10 9.33 -26.61
C ASP A 339 2.77 10.71 -26.49
N SER A 340 3.32 11.06 -25.32
CA SER A 340 4.06 12.30 -25.09
C SER A 340 5.30 12.41 -25.99
N VAL A 341 6.07 11.33 -26.16
CA VAL A 341 7.18 11.31 -27.12
C VAL A 341 6.71 11.63 -28.54
N THR A 342 5.54 11.13 -28.94
CA THR A 342 5.03 11.28 -30.31
C THR A 342 4.31 12.59 -30.57
N ASN A 343 3.68 13.19 -29.56
CA ASN A 343 2.80 14.35 -29.76
C ASN A 343 3.37 15.65 -29.21
N ASP A 344 4.14 15.62 -28.11
CA ASP A 344 4.68 16.82 -27.49
C ASP A 344 6.14 17.07 -27.94
N PRO A 345 6.41 18.09 -28.77
CA PRO A 345 7.76 18.41 -29.22
C PRO A 345 8.71 18.85 -28.10
N MET A 346 8.19 19.24 -26.95
CA MET A 346 8.93 19.68 -25.76
C MET A 346 8.75 18.72 -24.57
N PHE A 347 8.25 17.51 -24.80
CA PHE A 347 8.09 16.49 -23.76
C PHE A 347 9.34 16.38 -22.90
N PHE A 348 9.21 16.56 -21.58
CA PHE A 348 10.33 16.45 -20.66
C PHE A 348 9.91 15.97 -19.27
N LEU A 349 10.65 14.98 -18.77
CA LEU A 349 10.60 14.54 -17.39
C LEU A 349 11.94 14.84 -16.70
N GLN A 350 11.91 15.82 -15.80
CA GLN A 350 13.04 16.09 -14.92
C GLN A 350 13.26 14.92 -13.93
N PRO A 351 14.44 14.80 -13.29
CA PRO A 351 14.80 13.63 -12.48
C PRO A 351 13.77 13.21 -11.43
N PHE A 352 13.31 14.14 -10.58
CA PHE A 352 12.26 13.83 -9.60
C PHE A 352 10.91 13.55 -10.27
N GLY A 353 10.60 14.30 -11.32
CA GLY A 353 9.41 14.16 -12.15
C GLY A 353 9.25 12.75 -12.71
N GLY A 354 10.28 12.23 -13.39
CA GLY A 354 10.21 10.94 -14.06
C GLY A 354 10.46 9.73 -13.15
N LEU A 355 11.43 9.82 -12.22
CA LEU A 355 11.78 8.70 -11.35
C LEU A 355 10.82 8.48 -10.18
N PHE A 356 10.16 9.53 -9.69
CA PHE A 356 9.26 9.44 -8.54
C PHE A 356 7.86 9.96 -8.84
N LEU A 357 7.75 11.25 -9.15
CA LEU A 357 6.48 11.97 -9.08
C LEU A 357 5.44 11.46 -10.09
N ASN A 358 5.85 11.25 -11.35
CA ASN A 358 4.97 10.73 -12.39
C ASN A 358 4.39 9.37 -11.98
N GLY A 359 5.24 8.38 -11.68
CA GLY A 359 4.76 7.06 -11.28
C GLY A 359 3.96 7.06 -9.97
N ASN A 360 4.37 7.87 -8.98
CA ASN A 360 3.65 8.01 -7.71
C ASN A 360 2.23 8.52 -7.95
N LYS A 361 2.02 9.53 -8.81
CA LYS A 361 0.68 10.03 -9.14
C LYS A 361 -0.19 8.97 -9.81
N TYR A 362 0.37 8.10 -10.65
CA TYR A 362 -0.38 6.94 -11.17
C TYR A 362 -0.75 5.99 -10.04
N ALA A 363 0.17 5.64 -9.14
CA ALA A 363 -0.10 4.73 -8.03
C ALA A 363 -1.20 5.27 -7.11
N LEU A 364 -1.17 6.57 -6.80
CA LEU A 364 -2.16 7.24 -5.98
C LEU A 364 -3.59 7.13 -6.53
N ILE A 365 -3.78 7.01 -7.86
CA ILE A 365 -5.12 6.80 -8.44
C ILE A 365 -5.76 5.54 -7.83
N HIS A 366 -5.03 4.41 -7.80
CA HIS A 366 -5.54 3.21 -7.15
C HIS A 366 -5.52 3.33 -5.64
N ARG A 367 -4.37 3.69 -5.07
CA ARG A 367 -4.13 3.62 -3.62
C ARG A 367 -5.03 4.56 -2.82
N MET A 368 -5.43 5.70 -3.37
CA MET A 368 -6.25 6.70 -2.68
C MET A 368 -7.73 6.67 -3.07
N PHE A 369 -8.10 6.16 -4.25
CA PHE A 369 -9.49 6.19 -4.71
C PHE A 369 -10.20 4.83 -4.65
N ALA A 370 -9.46 3.72 -4.54
CA ALA A 370 -10.07 2.41 -4.38
C ALA A 370 -11.00 2.38 -3.16
N ASN A 371 -12.15 1.72 -3.30
CA ASN A 371 -13.08 1.54 -2.20
C ASN A 371 -12.73 0.26 -1.45
N HIS A 372 -12.56 0.34 -0.12
CA HIS A 372 -12.19 -0.79 0.72
C HIS A 372 -13.41 -1.51 1.29
N SER A 373 -13.33 -2.84 1.40
CA SER A 373 -14.39 -3.68 1.97
C SER A 373 -13.81 -4.93 2.64
N VAL A 374 -14.66 -5.76 3.23
CA VAL A 374 -14.25 -7.08 3.77
C VAL A 374 -13.68 -7.97 2.66
N GLU A 375 -14.28 -7.93 1.47
CA GLU A 375 -13.85 -8.73 0.31
C GLU A 375 -12.59 -8.15 -0.37
N HIS A 376 -12.41 -6.83 -0.27
CA HIS A 376 -11.30 -6.10 -0.86
C HIS A 376 -10.64 -5.18 0.18
N PRO A 377 -9.96 -5.74 1.19
CA PRO A 377 -9.37 -4.96 2.29
C PRO A 377 -8.24 -4.04 1.82
N MET A 378 -7.62 -4.35 0.67
CA MET A 378 -6.63 -3.49 0.00
C MET A 378 -7.22 -2.59 -1.09
N GLY A 379 -8.55 -2.58 -1.21
CA GLY A 379 -9.29 -1.68 -2.09
C GLY A 379 -9.56 -2.29 -3.47
N ARG A 380 -10.74 -1.96 -4.03
CA ARG A 380 -11.07 -2.15 -5.44
C ARG A 380 -11.45 -0.81 -6.04
N LEU A 381 -10.75 -0.41 -7.10
CA LEU A 381 -11.10 0.79 -7.87
C LEU A 381 -11.92 0.39 -9.08
N ASP A 382 -13.25 0.50 -8.96
CA ASP A 382 -14.14 0.23 -10.09
C ASP A 382 -14.35 1.47 -10.97
N ARG A 383 -15.01 1.25 -12.13
CA ARG A 383 -15.28 2.30 -13.13
C ARG A 383 -16.04 3.49 -12.52
N LYS A 384 -17.09 3.22 -11.74
CA LYS A 384 -17.93 4.26 -11.16
C LYS A 384 -17.16 5.12 -10.15
N THR A 385 -16.35 4.48 -9.31
CA THR A 385 -15.51 5.15 -8.33
C THR A 385 -14.44 6.00 -9.01
N LEU A 386 -13.76 5.45 -10.03
CA LEU A 386 -12.79 6.19 -10.84
C LEU A 386 -13.43 7.43 -11.50
N MET A 387 -14.57 7.25 -12.17
CA MET A 387 -15.33 8.35 -12.78
C MET A 387 -15.70 9.45 -11.78
N SER A 388 -16.20 9.07 -10.60
CA SER A 388 -16.57 9.99 -9.52
C SER A 388 -15.39 10.87 -9.09
N PHE A 389 -14.23 10.27 -8.82
CA PHE A 389 -13.05 11.02 -8.38
C PHE A 389 -12.47 11.92 -9.47
N PHE A 390 -12.70 11.62 -10.74
CA PHE A 390 -12.26 12.43 -11.87
C PHE A 390 -13.33 13.42 -12.39
N GLY A 391 -14.51 13.48 -11.75
CA GLY A 391 -15.57 14.40 -12.15
C GLY A 391 -16.17 14.08 -13.52
N VAL A 392 -16.17 12.80 -13.88
CA VAL A 392 -16.72 12.27 -15.13
C VAL A 392 -18.03 11.55 -14.85
N GLU A 393 -19.02 11.79 -15.70
CA GLU A 393 -20.31 11.11 -15.67
C GLU A 393 -20.57 10.49 -17.05
N GLU A 394 -21.36 9.41 -17.08
CA GLU A 394 -21.95 8.91 -18.33
C GLU A 394 -23.29 9.61 -18.51
N ASP A 395 -23.52 10.19 -19.69
CA ASP A 395 -24.85 10.65 -20.05
C ASP A 395 -25.78 9.47 -20.37
N GLY A 396 -27.07 9.76 -20.55
CA GLY A 396 -28.09 8.74 -20.86
C GLY A 396 -27.90 8.00 -22.19
N GLN A 397 -26.82 8.28 -22.94
CA GLN A 397 -26.47 7.68 -24.23
C GLN A 397 -25.10 6.98 -24.19
N ASN A 398 -24.56 6.70 -23.00
CA ASN A 398 -23.23 6.13 -22.75
C ASN A 398 -22.07 7.00 -23.24
N LYS A 399 -22.27 8.30 -23.42
CA LYS A 399 -21.19 9.22 -23.75
C LYS A 399 -20.64 9.85 -22.47
N LEU A 400 -19.32 9.91 -22.37
CA LEU A 400 -18.68 10.52 -21.21
C LEU A 400 -18.81 12.05 -21.25
N LYS A 401 -19.04 12.63 -20.07
CA LYS A 401 -19.08 14.07 -19.84
C LYS A 401 -18.20 14.40 -18.64
N TYR A 402 -17.20 15.25 -18.87
CA TYR A 402 -16.39 15.84 -17.81
C TYR A 402 -17.04 17.15 -17.33
N THR A 403 -17.09 17.34 -16.01
CA THR A 403 -17.46 18.61 -15.39
C THR A 403 -16.30 19.08 -14.53
N ARG A 404 -15.69 20.22 -14.89
CA ARG A 404 -14.64 20.83 -14.07
C ARG A 404 -15.16 21.10 -12.66
N GLY A 405 -14.43 20.61 -11.64
CA GLY A 405 -14.88 20.72 -10.26
C GLY A 405 -15.98 19.72 -9.89
N GLY A 406 -16.27 18.73 -10.74
CA GLY A 406 -17.21 17.65 -10.47
C GLY A 406 -16.63 16.52 -9.63
N GLU A 407 -15.34 16.56 -9.27
CA GLU A 407 -14.67 15.51 -8.51
C GLU A 407 -15.31 15.29 -7.14
N ARG A 408 -15.66 14.04 -6.86
CA ARG A 408 -16.48 13.69 -5.70
C ARG A 408 -16.03 12.38 -5.05
N ILE A 409 -16.01 12.36 -3.72
CA ILE A 409 -15.91 11.12 -2.93
C ILE A 409 -17.26 10.40 -3.05
N PRO A 410 -17.31 9.12 -3.45
CA PRO A 410 -18.60 8.42 -3.59
C PRO A 410 -19.40 8.34 -2.28
N ASP A 411 -20.73 8.39 -2.37
CA ASP A 411 -21.65 8.33 -1.22
C ASP A 411 -21.36 7.16 -0.28
N ILE A 412 -20.98 6.00 -0.83
CA ILE A 412 -20.52 4.86 -0.04
C ILE A 412 -19.08 4.53 -0.37
N TRP A 413 -18.16 5.14 0.38
CA TRP A 413 -16.73 4.97 0.20
C TRP A 413 -15.99 4.78 1.52
N TYR A 414 -15.04 3.86 1.53
CA TYR A 414 -14.18 3.54 2.67
C TYR A 414 -12.72 3.71 2.27
N ARG A 415 -12.00 4.49 3.07
CA ARG A 415 -10.58 4.80 2.86
C ARG A 415 -9.67 3.61 3.15
N ARG A 416 -8.39 3.79 2.86
CA ARG A 416 -7.34 2.81 3.19
C ARG A 416 -7.31 2.46 4.69
N PRO A 417 -7.00 1.19 5.06
CA PRO A 417 -6.89 0.76 6.46
C PRO A 417 -5.98 1.65 7.32
N LEU A 418 -6.32 1.78 8.59
CA LEU A 418 -5.56 2.62 9.54
C LEU A 418 -4.21 2.00 9.92
N ASP A 419 -4.09 0.68 9.86
CA ASP A 419 -2.86 -0.10 10.10
C ASP A 419 -1.97 -0.21 8.85
N SER A 420 -2.39 0.43 7.76
CA SER A 420 -1.73 0.38 6.46
C SER A 420 -1.85 1.75 5.82
N LEU A 421 -1.13 2.75 6.33
CA LEU A 421 -1.05 4.08 5.71
C LEU A 421 -0.06 4.07 4.54
N TYR A 422 -0.36 4.82 3.48
CA TYR A 422 0.46 4.81 2.25
C TYR A 422 1.67 5.72 2.43
N ASP A 423 2.82 5.09 2.67
CA ASP A 423 4.08 5.73 3.01
C ASP A 423 5.07 5.78 1.84
N LEU A 424 6.20 6.45 2.07
CA LEU A 424 7.25 6.60 1.06
C LEU A 424 7.83 5.26 0.62
N LYS A 425 7.87 4.27 1.52
CA LYS A 425 8.32 2.91 1.20
C LYS A 425 7.36 2.26 0.21
N MET A 426 6.06 2.28 0.49
CA MET A 426 5.04 1.72 -0.39
C MET A 426 5.02 2.44 -1.73
N SER A 427 5.25 3.75 -1.75
CA SER A 427 5.44 4.49 -2.99
C SER A 427 6.60 3.96 -3.81
N ASN A 428 7.77 3.75 -3.20
CA ASN A 428 8.92 3.17 -3.88
C ASN A 428 8.62 1.76 -4.40
N ASP A 429 7.95 0.94 -3.59
CA ASP A 429 7.57 -0.43 -3.97
C ASP A 429 6.60 -0.43 -5.17
N ASP A 430 5.61 0.47 -5.20
CA ASP A 430 4.68 0.62 -6.32
C ASP A 430 5.40 1.06 -7.61
N LEU A 431 6.39 1.95 -7.51
CA LEU A 431 7.21 2.36 -8.65
C LEU A 431 8.01 1.19 -9.24
N LEU A 432 8.62 0.37 -8.38
CA LEU A 432 9.34 -0.84 -8.79
C LEU A 432 8.39 -1.92 -9.33
N GLU A 433 7.18 -2.06 -8.75
CA GLU A 433 6.14 -2.94 -9.27
C GLU A 433 5.73 -2.54 -10.68
N MET A 434 5.45 -1.24 -10.92
CA MET A 434 5.14 -0.74 -12.25
C MET A 434 6.27 -1.04 -13.24
N ALA A 435 7.52 -0.83 -12.84
CA ALA A 435 8.70 -1.10 -13.67
C ALA A 435 8.93 -2.60 -13.91
N SER A 436 8.41 -3.48 -13.06
CA SER A 436 8.44 -4.94 -13.30
C SER A 436 7.56 -5.35 -14.49
N TYR A 437 6.48 -4.61 -14.74
CA TYR A 437 5.63 -4.79 -15.92
C TYR A 437 6.20 -4.11 -17.16
N HIS A 438 6.77 -2.91 -16.98
CA HIS A 438 7.33 -2.09 -18.06
C HIS A 438 8.70 -1.52 -17.63
N PRO A 439 9.82 -2.23 -17.85
CA PRO A 439 11.15 -1.78 -17.40
C PRO A 439 11.54 -0.39 -17.93
N ALA A 440 11.07 -0.06 -19.14
CA ALA A 440 11.25 1.23 -19.79
C ALA A 440 10.74 2.42 -18.95
N LEU A 441 9.80 2.23 -18.01
CA LEU A 441 9.34 3.29 -17.12
C LEU A 441 10.47 3.90 -16.28
N ILE A 442 11.50 3.10 -15.95
CA ILE A 442 12.72 3.58 -15.28
C ILE A 442 13.85 3.69 -16.31
N ASP A 443 14.05 2.65 -17.13
CA ASP A 443 15.28 2.50 -17.92
C ASP A 443 15.37 3.49 -19.08
N LYS A 444 14.22 3.89 -19.62
CA LYS A 444 14.12 4.85 -20.73
C LYS A 444 13.56 6.16 -20.23
N PHE A 445 12.38 6.12 -19.60
CA PHE A 445 11.56 7.27 -19.27
C PHE A 445 11.84 7.89 -17.89
N GLY A 446 12.81 7.36 -17.14
CA GLY A 446 13.13 7.85 -15.81
C GLY A 446 13.57 9.31 -15.79
N ILE A 447 14.41 9.72 -16.74
CA ILE A 447 14.90 11.10 -16.89
C ILE A 447 15.14 11.37 -18.37
N GLY A 448 14.59 12.45 -18.91
CA GLY A 448 14.83 12.84 -20.30
C GLY A 448 13.61 13.40 -21.01
N GLY A 449 13.76 13.64 -22.30
CA GLY A 449 12.73 14.29 -23.09
C GLY A 449 13.06 14.38 -24.57
N ASN A 450 12.12 14.92 -25.34
CA ASN A 450 12.33 15.28 -26.73
C ASN A 450 13.31 16.46 -26.83
N THR A 451 14.26 16.38 -27.77
CA THR A 451 15.36 17.35 -27.88
C THR A 451 15.31 18.16 -29.17
N GLN A 452 14.66 17.65 -30.21
CA GLN A 452 14.57 18.24 -31.54
C GLN A 452 13.18 18.01 -32.16
N GLY A 453 12.13 18.24 -31.37
CA GLY A 453 10.74 18.00 -31.76
C GLY A 453 10.26 16.58 -31.46
N VAL A 454 9.09 16.23 -31.98
CA VAL A 454 8.45 14.94 -31.69
C VAL A 454 9.32 13.75 -32.14
N ASN A 455 9.21 12.64 -31.42
CA ASN A 455 9.94 11.39 -31.68
C ASN A 455 11.47 11.52 -31.60
N THR A 456 11.99 12.42 -30.78
CA THR A 456 13.44 12.65 -30.59
C THR A 456 13.90 12.43 -29.15
N TYR A 457 13.21 11.53 -28.44
CA TYR A 457 13.43 11.29 -27.02
C TYR A 457 14.89 10.89 -26.74
N GLN A 458 15.54 11.65 -25.86
CA GLN A 458 16.86 11.32 -25.31
C GLN A 458 16.74 11.11 -23.81
N ASN A 459 17.24 9.96 -23.35
CA ASN A 459 17.40 9.66 -21.95
C ASN A 459 18.61 10.40 -21.37
N VAL A 460 18.49 10.87 -20.13
CA VAL A 460 19.64 11.35 -19.36
C VAL A 460 20.15 10.20 -18.48
N SER A 461 21.42 9.85 -18.67
CA SER A 461 22.09 8.77 -17.95
C SER A 461 22.14 9.03 -16.45
N VAL A 462 21.59 8.10 -15.66
CA VAL A 462 21.66 8.09 -14.19
C VAL A 462 23.12 8.00 -13.72
N SER A 463 23.94 7.23 -14.43
CA SER A 463 25.37 7.11 -14.13
C SER A 463 26.08 8.44 -14.33
N ASP A 464 25.79 9.15 -15.41
CA ASP A 464 26.46 10.42 -15.70
C ASP A 464 26.01 11.51 -14.72
N LEU A 465 24.71 11.57 -14.42
CA LEU A 465 24.15 12.50 -13.42
C LEU A 465 24.71 12.29 -12.02
N SER A 466 25.06 11.06 -11.66
CA SER A 466 25.55 10.69 -10.33
C SER A 466 27.09 10.58 -10.25
N GLY A 467 27.81 10.88 -11.34
CA GLY A 467 29.26 10.68 -11.43
C GLY A 467 29.69 9.22 -11.26
N GLY A 468 28.83 8.27 -11.63
CA GLY A 468 29.05 6.83 -11.51
C GLY A 468 28.62 6.21 -10.19
N THR A 469 28.08 7.00 -9.25
CA THR A 469 27.65 6.51 -7.93
C THR A 469 26.41 5.62 -8.02
N HIS A 470 25.51 5.91 -8.97
CA HIS A 470 24.29 5.14 -9.21
C HIS A 470 24.21 4.66 -10.66
N THR A 471 23.82 3.41 -10.85
CA THR A 471 23.37 2.87 -12.16
C THR A 471 21.88 2.60 -12.14
N ILE A 472 21.28 2.34 -13.32
CA ILE A 472 19.88 1.95 -13.46
C ILE A 472 19.56 0.68 -12.64
N GLU A 473 20.49 -0.27 -12.57
CA GLU A 473 20.37 -1.47 -11.75
C GLU A 473 20.41 -1.12 -10.26
N SER A 474 21.31 -0.22 -9.86
CA SER A 474 21.41 0.21 -8.46
C SER A 474 20.13 0.89 -7.96
N LEU A 475 19.39 1.59 -8.85
CA LEU A 475 18.12 2.23 -8.49
C LEU A 475 17.06 1.23 -8.03
N ARG A 476 17.15 -0.03 -8.46
CA ARG A 476 16.20 -1.10 -8.10
C ARG A 476 16.46 -1.72 -6.73
N GLY A 477 17.59 -1.38 -6.10
CA GLY A 477 17.93 -1.85 -4.76
C GLY A 477 17.31 -0.98 -3.68
N GLY A 478 16.55 -1.60 -2.75
CA GLY A 478 15.99 -0.90 -1.59
C GLY A 478 15.17 0.34 -1.99
N TYR A 479 15.52 1.48 -1.40
CA TYR A 479 14.84 2.77 -1.65
C TYR A 479 15.60 3.67 -2.63
N ASN A 480 16.59 3.15 -3.34
CA ASN A 480 17.48 3.95 -4.16
C ASN A 480 16.75 4.74 -5.25
N LEU A 481 15.68 4.20 -5.86
CA LEU A 481 14.89 4.89 -6.88
C LEU A 481 14.29 6.20 -6.33
N SER A 482 13.56 6.10 -5.21
CA SER A 482 12.90 7.26 -4.61
C SER A 482 13.90 8.23 -3.97
N CYS A 483 14.94 7.72 -3.31
CA CYS A 483 16.01 8.54 -2.75
C CYS A 483 16.77 9.31 -3.84
N PHE A 484 17.18 8.65 -4.92
CA PHE A 484 17.87 9.32 -6.02
C PHE A 484 16.96 10.32 -6.73
N GLY A 485 15.69 9.98 -6.97
CA GLY A 485 14.71 10.93 -7.51
C GLY A 485 14.58 12.19 -6.65
N LEU A 486 14.47 12.05 -5.33
CA LEU A 486 14.36 13.17 -4.39
C LEU A 486 15.63 14.03 -4.30
N LEU A 487 16.79 13.37 -4.21
CA LEU A 487 18.08 14.06 -4.15
C LEU A 487 18.37 14.82 -5.44
N SER A 488 18.16 14.18 -6.58
CA SER A 488 18.35 14.82 -7.88
C SER A 488 17.36 15.97 -8.08
N GLY A 489 16.10 15.84 -7.64
CA GLY A 489 15.13 16.94 -7.66
C GLY A 489 15.55 18.14 -6.82
N SER A 490 16.05 17.93 -5.60
CA SER A 490 16.47 19.05 -4.73
C SER A 490 17.76 19.72 -5.21
N GLN A 491 18.66 18.98 -5.85
CA GLN A 491 19.95 19.50 -6.33
C GLN A 491 19.86 20.14 -7.73
N LEU A 492 18.90 19.71 -8.56
CA LEU A 492 18.74 20.16 -9.95
C LEU A 492 17.53 21.07 -10.15
N ALA A 493 16.77 21.38 -9.08
CA ALA A 493 15.71 22.37 -9.13
C ALA A 493 16.29 23.73 -9.57
N PRO A 494 15.70 24.40 -10.57
CA PRO A 494 16.13 25.73 -10.96
C PRO A 494 15.93 26.71 -9.79
N VAL A 495 17.02 27.35 -9.34
CA VAL A 495 17.05 28.32 -8.24
C VAL A 495 16.52 29.69 -8.67
#